data_AF-A0A0A9YN48-F1
#
_entry.id   AF-A0A0A9YN48-F1
#
_cell.length_a   1.000
_cell.length_b   1.000
_cell.length_c   1.000
_cell.angle_alpha   90.00
_cell.angle_beta   90.00
_cell.angle_gamma   90.00
#
_symmetry.space_group_name_H-M   'P 1'
#
loop_
_entity.id
_entity.type
_entity.pdbx_description
1 polymer ?
#
loop_
_entity_poly.entity_id
_entity_poly.type
_entity_poly.pdbx_seq_one_letter_code
_entity_poly.pdbx_strand_id
1 'polypeptide(L)'
;ITEFVTDLRRDIANCEFNVTCTCTANVSAADIFLRAQFIRGIKDSWIKEQILQSELVDFKDIVAKAIALEASKIDSIQLSKTLPHTTSTEEIHRISKQEHKSRRRNGISEHQNRVRHNSNFQRNRSKSRSQI
;
A
#
# COMPACT_ATOMS: atom_id res chain seq x y z
N ILE A 1 0.30 -20.68 -0.34
CA ILE A 1 0.85 -21.09 0.99
C ILE A 1 0.57 -22.56 1.34
N THR A 2 -0.59 -23.10 0.95
CA THR A 2 -1.03 -24.48 1.25
C THR A 2 -0.06 -25.59 0.82
N GLU A 3 0.46 -25.54 -0.42
CA GLU A 3 1.43 -26.55 -0.92
C GLU A 3 2.68 -26.61 -0.04
N PHE A 4 3.22 -25.45 0.31
CA PHE A 4 4.39 -25.35 1.19
C PHE A 4 4.14 -25.95 2.58
N VAL A 5 2.95 -25.77 3.17
CA VAL A 5 2.60 -26.38 4.46
C VAL A 5 2.55 -27.91 4.35
N THR A 6 2.03 -28.42 3.24
CA THR A 6 1.93 -29.88 2.99
C THR A 6 3.31 -30.50 2.88
N ASP A 7 4.21 -29.91 2.09
CA ASP A 7 5.60 -30.37 1.98
C ASP A 7 6.32 -30.32 3.32
N LEU A 8 6.18 -29.20 4.05
CA LEU A 8 6.83 -29.03 5.36
C LEU A 8 6.36 -30.08 6.37
N ARG A 9 5.06 -30.39 6.41
CA ARG A 9 4.51 -31.44 7.30
C ARG A 9 5.00 -32.83 6.92
N ARG A 10 5.10 -33.14 5.63
CA ARG A 10 5.62 -34.43 5.14
C ARG A 10 7.07 -34.61 5.59
N ASP A 11 7.90 -33.59 5.39
CA ASP A 11 9.34 -33.70 5.62
C ASP A 11 9.66 -33.83 7.12
N ILE A 12 8.85 -33.25 8.00
CA ILE A 12 8.98 -33.40 9.45
C ILE A 12 8.70 -34.81 9.96
N ALA A 13 7.79 -35.55 9.34
CA ALA A 13 7.51 -36.93 9.76
C ALA A 13 8.77 -37.82 9.67
N ASN A 14 9.74 -37.43 8.86
CA ASN A 14 11.00 -38.12 8.67
C ASN A 14 12.14 -37.59 9.57
N CYS A 15 11.86 -36.61 10.45
CA CYS A 15 12.85 -35.97 11.31
C CYS A 15 12.58 -36.24 12.79
N GLU A 16 13.57 -36.77 13.51
CA GLU A 16 13.50 -36.99 14.96
C GLU A 16 13.76 -35.68 15.73
N PHE A 17 12.77 -34.80 15.83
CA PHE A 17 12.85 -33.56 16.62
C PHE A 17 12.65 -33.78 18.12
N ASN A 18 13.31 -34.76 18.70
CA ASN A 18 13.26 -35.04 20.13
C ASN A 18 14.47 -34.41 20.81
N VAL A 19 14.23 -33.55 21.79
CA VAL A 19 15.28 -32.91 22.59
C VAL A 19 15.20 -33.44 24.00
N THR A 20 16.34 -33.91 24.52
CA THR A 20 16.45 -34.36 25.91
C THR A 20 16.55 -33.13 26.82
N CYS A 21 15.53 -32.90 27.63
CA CYS A 21 15.58 -31.89 28.68
C CYS A 21 16.48 -32.35 29.83
N THR A 22 17.13 -31.40 30.51
CA THR A 22 17.81 -31.64 31.80
C THR A 22 16.89 -32.26 32.86
N CYS A 23 15.58 -32.10 32.68
CA CYS A 23 14.51 -32.71 33.45
C CYS A 23 14.20 -34.18 33.10
N THR A 24 15.07 -34.89 32.37
CA THR A 24 14.93 -36.30 31.94
C THR A 24 13.70 -36.62 31.08
N ALA A 25 12.95 -35.61 30.63
CA ALA A 25 11.85 -35.77 29.70
C ALA A 25 12.31 -35.54 28.26
N ASN A 26 11.88 -36.42 27.35
CA ASN A 26 11.97 -36.16 25.91
C ASN A 26 10.89 -35.15 25.53
N VAL A 27 11.31 -33.98 25.05
CA VAL A 27 10.41 -32.92 24.62
C VAL A 27 10.48 -32.82 23.10
N SER A 28 9.32 -32.82 22.44
CA SER A 28 9.28 -32.60 20.99
C SER A 28 9.51 -31.13 20.69
N ALA A 29 10.54 -30.82 19.89
CA ALA A 29 10.79 -29.49 19.36
C ALA A 29 10.15 -29.27 17.98
N ALA A 30 9.40 -30.26 17.46
CA ALA A 30 8.86 -30.25 16.10
C ALA A 30 8.05 -28.99 15.79
N ASP A 31 7.21 -28.53 16.72
CA ASP A 31 6.38 -27.33 16.52
C ASP A 31 7.20 -26.05 16.38
N ILE A 32 8.28 -25.90 17.16
CA ILE A 32 9.19 -24.75 17.07
C ILE A 32 9.86 -24.73 15.69
N PHE A 33 10.33 -25.90 15.21
CA PHE A 33 10.90 -26.03 13.89
C PHE A 33 9.88 -25.75 12.79
N LEU A 34 8.65 -26.27 12.90
CA LEU A 34 7.55 -25.98 11.96
C LEU A 34 7.33 -24.48 11.82
N ARG A 35 7.16 -23.79 12.94
CA ARG A 35 6.90 -22.35 12.96
C ARG A 35 8.07 -21.58 12.34
N ALA A 36 9.30 -21.88 12.74
CA ALA A 36 10.48 -21.21 12.23
C ALA A 36 10.66 -21.42 10.72
N GLN A 37 10.57 -22.66 10.25
CA GLN A 37 10.71 -22.98 8.83
C GLN A 37 9.58 -22.38 8.01
N PHE A 38 8.35 -22.44 8.51
CA PHE A 38 7.20 -21.85 7.85
C PHE A 38 7.37 -20.34 7.67
N ILE A 39 7.63 -19.60 8.76
CA ILE A 39 7.82 -18.14 8.71
C ILE A 39 8.98 -17.76 7.78
N ARG A 40 10.10 -18.51 7.84
CA ARG A 40 11.24 -18.30 6.95
C ARG A 40 10.87 -18.51 5.48
N GLY A 41 10.12 -19.57 5.18
CA GLY A 41 9.76 -19.99 3.82
C GLY A 41 8.66 -19.16 3.14
N ILE A 42 7.93 -18.31 3.87
CA ILE A 42 6.98 -17.37 3.27
C ILE A 42 7.73 -16.40 2.34
N LYS A 43 7.34 -16.38 1.07
CA LYS A 43 7.93 -15.48 0.05
C LYS A 43 7.38 -14.06 0.12
N ASP A 44 6.11 -13.91 0.51
CA ASP A 44 5.45 -12.61 0.61
C ASP A 44 5.88 -11.87 1.89
N SER A 45 6.62 -10.78 1.73
CA SER A 45 7.15 -10.00 2.86
C SER A 45 6.06 -9.39 3.73
N TRP A 46 4.93 -8.98 3.13
CA TRP A 46 3.82 -8.38 3.88
C TRP A 46 3.12 -9.44 4.73
N ILE A 47 2.82 -10.61 4.17
CA ILE A 47 2.23 -11.72 4.96
C ILE A 47 3.18 -12.13 6.10
N LYS A 48 4.49 -12.20 5.81
CA LYS A 48 5.51 -12.53 6.82
C LYS A 48 5.51 -11.51 7.96
N GLU A 49 5.49 -10.21 7.65
CA GLU A 49 5.41 -9.14 8.63
C GLU A 49 4.14 -9.25 9.50
N GLN A 50 2.99 -9.46 8.88
CA GLN A 50 1.71 -9.60 9.59
C GLN A 50 1.66 -10.81 10.54
N ILE A 51 2.41 -11.87 10.24
CA ILE A 51 2.57 -13.03 11.13
C ILE A 51 3.55 -12.71 12.25
N LEU A 52 4.68 -12.05 11.96
CA LEU A 52 5.68 -11.68 12.96
C LEU A 52 5.16 -10.67 13.99
N GLN A 53 4.26 -9.78 13.58
CA GLN A 53 3.58 -8.83 14.47
C GLN A 53 2.42 -9.48 15.26
N SER A 54 2.10 -10.74 15.01
CA SER A 54 1.01 -11.43 15.69
C SER A 54 1.47 -12.12 16.97
N GLU A 55 0.60 -12.16 17.97
CA GLU A 55 0.84 -12.87 19.23
C GLU A 55 0.54 -14.39 19.11
N LEU A 56 0.47 -14.92 17.89
CA LEU A 56 0.10 -16.31 17.63
C LEU A 56 1.25 -17.26 18.01
N VAL A 57 0.95 -18.19 18.92
CA VAL A 57 1.89 -19.20 19.39
C VAL A 57 1.71 -20.52 18.64
N ASP A 58 0.49 -20.90 18.29
CA ASP A 58 0.27 -22.22 17.70
C ASP A 58 0.55 -22.21 16.19
N PHE A 59 1.27 -23.22 15.70
CA PHE A 59 1.57 -23.37 14.28
C PHE A 59 0.31 -23.38 13.42
N LYS A 60 -0.75 -24.05 13.89
CA LYS A 60 -2.03 -24.15 13.19
C LYS A 60 -2.64 -22.76 12.97
N ASP A 61 -2.61 -21.91 13.98
CA ASP A 61 -3.19 -20.57 13.91
C ASP A 61 -2.37 -19.64 13.03
N ILE A 62 -1.04 -19.76 13.09
CA ILE A 62 -0.13 -19.06 12.19
C ILE A 62 -0.44 -19.41 10.73
N VAL A 63 -0.61 -20.70 10.41
CA VAL A 63 -0.97 -21.17 9.06
C VAL A 63 -2.34 -20.65 8.65
N ALA A 64 -3.34 -20.72 9.52
CA ALA A 64 -4.69 -20.24 9.23
C ALA A 64 -4.69 -18.73 8.92
N LYS A 65 -3.97 -17.93 9.72
CA LYS A 65 -3.80 -16.50 9.47
C LYS A 65 -3.10 -16.25 8.13
N ALA A 66 -2.04 -16.98 7.83
CA ALA A 66 -1.30 -16.84 6.58
C ALA A 66 -2.18 -17.11 5.34
N ILE A 67 -2.99 -18.17 5.38
CA ILE A 67 -3.94 -18.52 4.32
C ILE A 67 -5.00 -17.42 4.17
N ALA A 68 -5.56 -16.92 5.27
CA ALA A 68 -6.56 -15.85 5.24
C ALA A 68 -5.99 -14.56 4.62
N LEU A 69 -4.75 -14.20 4.94
CA LEU A 69 -4.06 -13.03 4.36
C LEU A 69 -3.77 -13.22 2.86
N GLU A 70 -3.35 -14.42 2.45
CA GLU A 70 -3.13 -14.75 1.02
C GLU A 70 -4.44 -14.65 0.23
N ALA A 71 -5.53 -15.23 0.73
CA ALA A 71 -6.84 -15.16 0.12
C ALA A 71 -7.34 -13.71 0.02
N SER A 72 -7.30 -12.96 1.13
CA SER A 72 -7.74 -11.55 1.17
C SER A 72 -6.97 -10.67 0.17
N LYS A 73 -5.67 -10.92 0.01
CA LYS A 73 -4.83 -10.21 -0.97
C LYS A 73 -5.25 -10.54 -2.41
N ILE A 74 -5.50 -11.81 -2.71
CA ILE A 74 -5.98 -12.24 -4.03
C ILE A 74 -7.35 -11.61 -4.34
N ASP A 75 -8.27 -11.67 -3.39
CA ASP A 75 -9.62 -11.11 -3.54
C ASP A 75 -9.59 -9.59 -3.80
N SER A 76 -8.75 -8.87 -3.04
CA SER A 76 -8.55 -7.42 -3.23
C SER A 76 -8.01 -7.08 -4.62
N ILE A 77 -7.09 -7.91 -5.13
CA ILE A 77 -6.55 -7.76 -6.50
C ILE A 77 -7.64 -8.06 -7.55
N GLN A 78 -8.51 -9.03 -7.32
CA GLN A 78 -9.61 -9.33 -8.25
C GLN A 78 -10.67 -8.22 -8.28
N LEU A 79 -11.02 -7.67 -7.12
CA LEU A 79 -11.96 -6.55 -7.00
C LEU A 79 -11.42 -5.27 -7.66
N SER A 80 -10.14 -4.98 -7.50
CA SER A 80 -9.53 -3.81 -8.17
C SER A 80 -9.44 -3.97 -9.69
N LYS A 81 -9.28 -5.20 -10.20
CA LYS A 81 -9.26 -5.48 -11.65
C LYS A 81 -10.65 -5.46 -12.30
N THR A 82 -11.72 -5.60 -11.53
CA THR A 82 -13.09 -5.63 -12.04
C THR A 82 -13.72 -4.24 -12.19
N LEU A 83 -13.02 -3.14 -11.85
CA LEU A 83 -13.38 -1.84 -12.40
C LEU A 83 -12.99 -1.82 -13.88
N PRO A 84 -13.95 -1.77 -14.82
CA PRO A 84 -13.61 -1.59 -16.21
C PRO A 84 -12.92 -0.23 -16.34
N HIS A 85 -11.79 -0.22 -17.04
CA HIS A 85 -11.21 0.96 -17.63
C HIS A 85 -12.17 1.46 -18.72
N THR A 86 -13.37 1.92 -18.33
CA THR A 86 -14.22 2.69 -19.22
C THR A 86 -13.54 4.04 -19.37
N THR A 87 -12.97 4.25 -20.54
CA THR A 87 -12.85 5.57 -21.16
C THR A 87 -14.26 6.18 -21.22
N SER A 88 -14.75 6.69 -20.11
CA SER A 88 -15.93 7.56 -20.04
C SER A 88 -15.75 8.41 -18.80
N THR A 89 -15.37 9.66 -19.06
CA THR A 89 -15.26 10.76 -18.13
C THR A 89 -16.59 11.00 -17.41
N GLU A 90 -16.83 10.33 -16.30
CA GLU A 90 -17.76 10.84 -15.30
C GLU A 90 -17.09 10.74 -13.93
N GLU A 91 -16.68 11.91 -13.44
CA GLU A 91 -16.16 12.15 -12.10
C GLU A 91 -17.21 11.72 -11.07
N ILE A 92 -17.03 10.53 -10.50
CA ILE A 92 -17.81 10.09 -9.36
C ILE A 92 -17.36 10.91 -8.14
N HIS A 93 -18.23 11.85 -7.75
CA HIS A 93 -18.20 12.70 -6.55
C HIS A 93 -17.07 13.74 -6.43
N ARG A 94 -16.98 14.65 -7.41
CA ARG A 94 -16.43 15.99 -7.10
C ARG A 94 -17.53 16.84 -6.45
N ILE A 95 -17.41 17.10 -5.15
CA ILE A 95 -18.14 18.21 -4.51
C ILE A 95 -17.54 19.50 -5.05
N SER A 96 -18.05 19.93 -6.21
CA SER A 96 -17.72 21.22 -6.81
C SER A 96 -18.28 22.30 -5.90
N LYS A 97 -17.40 22.98 -5.16
CA LYS A 97 -17.74 24.28 -4.58
C LYS A 97 -18.02 25.20 -5.77
N GLN A 98 -19.29 25.36 -6.13
CA GLN A 98 -19.72 26.35 -7.10
C GLN A 98 -19.34 27.74 -6.55
N GLU A 99 -18.22 28.28 -7.02
CA GLU A 99 -18.03 29.71 -6.99
C GLU A 99 -19.10 30.34 -7.88
N HIS A 100 -20.07 30.99 -7.24
CA HIS A 100 -21.07 31.81 -7.92
C HIS A 100 -20.38 32.91 -8.73
N LYS A 101 -20.10 32.64 -10.01
CA LYS A 101 -19.80 33.70 -10.98
C LYS A 101 -21.07 34.51 -11.19
N SER A 102 -21.19 35.61 -10.44
CA SER A 102 -22.21 36.62 -10.69
C SER A 102 -22.00 37.20 -12.10
N ARG A 103 -22.95 36.91 -13.00
CA ARG A 103 -23.10 37.58 -14.28
C ARG A 103 -23.58 39.01 -14.01
N ARG A 104 -22.81 40.02 -14.42
CA ARG A 104 -23.33 41.36 -14.70
C ARG A 104 -22.90 41.82 -16.10
N ARG A 105 -23.83 41.71 -17.05
CA ARG A 105 -24.03 42.58 -18.24
C ARG A 105 -25.28 43.41 -17.91
N ASN A 106 -25.52 44.67 -18.26
CA ASN A 106 -24.97 45.67 -19.19
C ASN A 106 -25.52 47.07 -18.76
N GLY A 107 -24.95 48.17 -19.27
CA GLY A 107 -25.60 49.51 -19.32
C GLY A 107 -24.63 50.67 -19.03
N ILE A 108 -23.90 51.22 -20.01
CA ILE A 108 -24.17 52.45 -20.82
C ILE A 108 -23.71 53.77 -20.15
N SER A 109 -22.66 54.35 -20.77
CA SER A 109 -22.17 55.74 -20.88
C SER A 109 -22.28 56.76 -19.72
N GLU A 110 -21.16 57.36 -19.33
CA GLU A 110 -20.88 58.78 -19.64
C GLU A 110 -19.46 59.23 -19.22
N HIS A 111 -18.99 60.27 -19.90
CA HIS A 111 -17.69 60.93 -19.83
C HIS A 111 -17.12 61.19 -18.43
N GLN A 112 -15.80 61.01 -18.28
CA GLN A 112 -14.93 62.10 -17.79
C GLN A 112 -13.46 61.91 -18.17
N ASN A 113 -12.95 62.90 -18.89
CA ASN A 113 -11.54 63.13 -19.20
C ASN A 113 -10.71 63.26 -17.92
N ARG A 114 -9.68 62.43 -17.75
CA ARG A 114 -8.41 62.87 -17.14
C ARG A 114 -7.21 62.20 -17.80
N VAL A 115 -6.60 62.98 -18.68
CA VAL A 115 -5.21 62.83 -19.13
C VAL A 115 -4.29 62.91 -17.91
N ARG A 116 -3.29 62.02 -17.79
CA ARG A 116 -1.85 62.38 -17.72
C ARG A 116 -0.92 61.22 -17.32
N HIS A 117 0.05 61.01 -18.21
CA HIS A 117 1.45 60.60 -18.01
C HIS A 117 1.75 59.19 -17.42
N ASN A 118 2.35 58.28 -18.20
CA ASN A 118 3.75 58.22 -18.69
C ASN A 118 4.66 57.45 -17.72
N SER A 119 4.96 56.20 -18.04
CA SER A 119 6.34 55.77 -18.33
C SER A 119 6.37 54.30 -18.73
N ASN A 120 6.64 54.07 -20.02
CA ASN A 120 7.16 52.81 -20.52
C ASN A 120 8.50 52.52 -19.84
N PHE A 121 8.60 51.38 -19.15
CA PHE A 121 9.88 50.71 -18.97
C PHE A 121 9.73 49.23 -19.32
N GLN A 122 9.86 48.95 -20.62
CA GLN A 122 10.51 47.74 -21.06
C GLN A 122 11.96 47.77 -20.57
N ARG A 123 12.44 46.70 -19.94
CA ARG A 123 13.82 46.23 -20.13
C ARG A 123 13.94 44.75 -19.80
N ASN A 124 14.04 43.97 -20.87
CA ASN A 124 14.76 42.71 -20.89
C ASN A 124 16.19 42.92 -20.36
N ARG A 125 16.79 41.88 -19.75
CA ARG A 125 18.01 41.20 -20.25
C ARG A 125 19.05 40.80 -19.17
N SER A 126 19.39 39.50 -19.25
CA SER A 126 20.67 38.82 -19.04
C SER A 126 21.13 38.25 -17.67
N LYS A 127 21.44 36.95 -17.77
CA LYS A 127 22.33 36.11 -16.96
C LYS A 127 23.69 36.76 -16.66
N SER A 128 24.22 36.47 -15.47
CA SER A 128 25.67 36.48 -15.21
C SER A 128 26.07 35.26 -14.37
N ARG A 129 27.09 34.58 -14.90
CA ARG A 129 27.85 33.45 -14.36
C ARG A 129 28.95 34.00 -13.45
N SER A 130 29.22 33.37 -12.32
CA SER A 130 30.41 33.63 -11.49
C SER A 130 31.03 32.31 -11.07
N GLN A 131 32.25 32.08 -11.54
CA GLN A 131 33.20 31.08 -11.01
C GLN A 131 33.58 31.46 -9.57
N ILE A 132 33.80 30.46 -8.69
CA ILE A 132 35.12 30.08 -8.14
C ILE A 132 35.10 28.56 -8.04
#